data_AF-A0A4Y2SEH9-F1
#
_entry.id   AF-A0A4Y2SEH9-F1
#
_cell.length_a   1.000
_cell.length_b   1.000
_cell.length_c   1.000
_cell.angle_alpha   90.00
_cell.angle_beta   90.00
_cell.angle_gamma   90.00
#
_symmetry.space_group_name_H-M   'P 1'
#
loop_
_entity.id
_entity.type
_entity.pdbx_description
1 polymer ?
#
loop_
_entity_poly.entity_id
_entity_poly.type
_entity_poly.pdbx_seq_one_letter_code
_entity_poly.pdbx_strand_id
1 'polypeptide(L)'
;MCITGQKNTETNVKRNNISLIPTVSQEKFLANPKNKDRLISILVNKFSSLNMACKKADEDADCLIVNSALALAPTHPSVVVISEDIDLFIILIGIFTFGHVYFLKPGKLKIAEKIFSPHTALEKTIADNILFIHAMSGCDTTSALFNYGKKEVCAHFEKQS
;
A
#
# COMPACT_ATOMS: atom_id res chain seq x y z
N MET A 1 -5.31 3.91 7.25
CA MET A 1 -4.57 3.90 8.54
C MET A 1 -3.18 3.39 8.26
N CYS A 2 -2.16 4.22 8.49
CA CYS A 2 -0.76 3.81 8.36
C CYS A 2 -0.21 3.44 9.75
N ILE A 3 0.53 2.34 9.83
CA ILE A 3 1.10 1.84 11.08
C ILE A 3 2.61 1.78 10.89
N THR A 4 3.36 2.45 11.77
CA THR A 4 4.82 2.43 11.75
C THR A 4 5.32 1.76 13.02
N GLY A 5 6.26 0.82 12.88
CA GLY A 5 6.83 0.07 14.00
C GLY A 5 8.24 -0.40 13.69
N GLN A 6 9.07 -0.52 14.73
CA GLN A 6 10.37 -1.19 14.64
C GLN A 6 10.16 -2.71 14.79
N LYS A 7 10.95 -3.52 14.08
CA LYS A 7 10.81 -4.97 14.06
C LYS A 7 11.24 -5.57 15.41
N ASN A 8 10.30 -5.66 16.35
CA ASN A 8 10.44 -6.48 17.55
C ASN A 8 9.59 -7.75 17.35
N THR A 9 10.29 -8.88 17.17
CA THR A 9 9.83 -10.30 17.20
C THR A 9 8.45 -10.64 16.63
N GLU A 10 8.46 -11.55 15.65
CA GLU A 10 7.31 -12.21 15.00
C GLU A 10 6.05 -12.34 15.89
N THR A 11 5.10 -11.42 15.72
CA THR A 11 3.77 -11.60 16.28
C THR A 11 2.90 -12.33 15.26
N ASN A 12 2.87 -13.66 15.38
CA ASN A 12 1.83 -14.48 14.75
C ASN A 12 0.46 -14.04 15.32
N VAL A 13 -0.31 -13.29 14.54
CA VAL A 13 -1.73 -13.04 14.84
C VAL A 13 -2.48 -14.37 14.63
N LYS A 14 -2.55 -15.18 15.69
CA LYS A 14 -3.37 -16.39 15.70
C LYS A 14 -4.83 -15.98 15.54
N ARG A 15 -5.44 -16.33 14.40
CA ARG A 15 -6.89 -16.26 14.22
C ARG A 15 -7.51 -17.31 15.14
N ASN A 16 -8.02 -16.89 16.29
CA ASN A 16 -8.87 -17.75 17.09
C ASN A 16 -10.16 -17.99 16.29
N ASN A 17 -10.38 -19.23 15.86
CA ASN A 17 -11.60 -19.66 15.16
C ASN A 17 -12.79 -19.67 16.13
N ILE A 18 -13.28 -18.49 16.48
CA ILE A 18 -14.64 -18.34 16.98
C ILE A 18 -15.47 -18.10 15.72
N SER A 19 -16.36 -19.03 15.37
CA SER A 19 -17.28 -18.88 14.23
C SER A 19 -18.30 -17.77 14.53
N LEU A 20 -17.87 -16.52 14.37
CA LEU A 20 -18.71 -15.34 14.35
C LEU A 20 -19.22 -15.18 12.92
N ILE A 21 -20.40 -15.74 12.64
CA ILE A 21 -21.10 -15.47 11.40
C ILE A 21 -21.48 -13.98 11.41
N PRO A 22 -20.98 -13.15 10.48
CA PRO A 22 -21.36 -11.75 10.42
C PRO A 22 -22.87 -11.63 10.19
N THR A 23 -23.56 -10.87 11.03
CA THR A 23 -25.01 -10.63 10.90
C THR A 23 -25.38 -9.62 9.82
N VAL A 24 -24.37 -8.93 9.27
CA VAL A 24 -24.50 -7.93 8.20
C VAL A 24 -23.34 -8.07 7.21
N SER A 25 -23.55 -7.70 5.95
CA SER A 25 -22.48 -7.65 4.94
C SER A 25 -21.42 -6.60 5.30
N GLN A 26 -20.20 -6.78 4.80
CA GLN A 26 -19.10 -5.83 4.99
C GLN A 26 -19.48 -4.44 4.47
N GLU A 27 -20.06 -4.36 3.27
CA GLU A 27 -20.51 -3.10 2.67
C GLU A 27 -21.50 -2.36 3.57
N LYS A 28 -22.51 -3.07 4.09
CA LYS A 28 -23.52 -2.49 4.99
C LYS A 28 -22.92 -2.06 6.33
N PHE A 29 -22.00 -2.87 6.86
CA PHE A 29 -21.30 -2.54 8.10
C PHE A 29 -20.45 -1.28 7.92
N LEU A 30 -19.64 -1.23 6.86
CA LEU A 30 -18.76 -0.12 6.55
C LEU A 30 -19.53 1.11 6.08
N ALA A 31 -20.70 1.01 5.48
CA ALA A 31 -21.50 2.18 5.11
C ALA A 31 -21.94 3.03 6.31
N ASN A 32 -22.01 2.45 7.52
CA ASN A 32 -22.41 3.16 8.73
C ASN A 32 -21.20 3.92 9.35
N PRO A 33 -21.24 5.27 9.45
CA PRO A 33 -20.11 6.05 9.98
C PRO A 33 -19.72 5.68 11.42
N LYS A 34 -20.70 5.41 12.30
CA LYS A 34 -20.43 5.01 13.69
C LYS A 34 -19.70 3.66 13.75
N ASN A 35 -20.02 2.74 12.85
CA ASN A 35 -19.31 1.46 12.76
C ASN A 35 -17.89 1.65 12.27
N LYS A 36 -17.65 2.50 11.25
CA LYS A 36 -16.30 2.85 10.78
C LYS A 36 -15.47 3.40 11.93
N ASP A 37 -15.98 4.41 12.64
CA ASP A 37 -15.24 5.07 13.72
C ASP A 37 -14.93 4.11 14.87
N ARG A 38 -15.89 3.25 15.24
CA ARG A 38 -15.67 2.25 16.28
C ARG A 38 -14.65 1.20 15.86
N LEU A 39 -14.70 0.72 14.61
CA LEU A 39 -13.71 -0.22 14.07
C LEU A 39 -12.31 0.41 14.07
N ILE A 40 -12.17 1.64 13.57
CA ILE A 40 -10.90 2.37 13.56
C ILE A 40 -10.37 2.54 14.99
N SER A 41 -11.23 2.92 15.94
CA SER A 41 -10.84 3.08 17.34
C SER A 41 -10.33 1.78 17.96
N ILE A 42 -11.01 0.65 17.70
CA ILE A 42 -10.57 -0.68 18.17
C ILE A 42 -9.19 -1.02 17.61
N LEU A 43 -8.98 -0.79 16.30
CA LEU A 43 -7.71 -1.06 15.65
C LEU A 43 -6.60 -0.18 16.22
N VAL A 44 -6.80 1.15 16.28
CA VAL A 44 -5.84 2.10 16.86
C VAL A 44 -5.48 1.71 18.29
N ASN A 45 -6.46 1.42 19.14
CA ASN A 45 -6.20 0.99 20.52
C ASN A 45 -5.39 -0.31 20.57
N LYS A 46 -5.69 -1.27 19.69
CA LYS A 46 -4.96 -2.54 19.62
C LYS A 46 -3.49 -2.31 19.23
N PHE A 47 -3.23 -1.49 18.22
CA PHE A 47 -1.86 -1.21 17.78
C PHE A 47 -1.09 -0.34 18.79
N SER A 48 -1.75 0.63 19.42
CA SER A 48 -1.17 1.40 20.53
C SER A 48 -0.80 0.48 21.70
N SER A 49 -1.61 -0.52 22.02
CA SER A 49 -1.28 -1.52 23.06
C SER A 49 -0.05 -2.38 22.74
N LEU A 50 0.36 -2.40 21.46
CA LEU A 50 1.56 -3.06 20.96
C LEU A 50 2.72 -2.07 20.73
N ASN A 51 2.60 -0.84 21.23
CA ASN A 51 3.57 0.25 21.04
C ASN A 51 3.83 0.60 19.55
N MET A 52 2.82 0.43 18.70
CA MET A 52 2.89 0.81 17.30
C MET A 52 2.22 2.16 17.09
N ALA A 53 2.92 3.09 16.43
CA ALA A 53 2.38 4.39 16.11
C ALA A 53 1.36 4.27 14.96
N CYS A 54 0.22 4.97 15.11
CA CYS A 54 -0.91 4.89 14.19
C CYS A 54 -1.24 6.27 13.65
N LYS A 55 -1.40 6.39 12.33
CA LYS A 55 -1.90 7.60 11.67
C LYS A 55 -3.19 7.30 10.91
N LYS A 56 -4.21 8.13 11.12
CA LYS A 56 -5.48 8.08 10.37
C LYS A 56 -5.37 9.06 9.20
N ALA A 57 -5.82 8.64 8.02
CA ALA A 57 -6.04 9.52 6.88
C ALA A 57 -7.51 9.93 6.87
N ASP A 58 -7.81 11.16 6.48
CA ASP A 58 -9.18 11.65 6.35
C ASP A 58 -9.86 11.10 5.09
N GLU A 59 -9.08 10.85 4.04
CA GLU A 59 -9.50 10.27 2.78
C GLU A 59 -8.62 9.05 2.44
N ASP A 60 -7.94 9.09 1.29
CA ASP A 60 -7.04 8.07 0.82
C ASP A 60 -5.76 7.99 1.69
N ALA A 61 -5.30 6.78 1.96
CA ALA A 61 -4.15 6.55 2.84
C ALA A 61 -2.81 6.54 2.11
N ASP A 62 -2.77 6.46 0.79
CA ASP A 62 -1.56 6.25 -0.01
C ASP A 62 -0.59 7.40 0.17
N CYS A 63 -1.06 8.64 0.03
CA CYS A 63 -0.25 9.83 0.27
C CYS A 63 0.33 9.85 1.69
N LEU A 64 -0.46 9.47 2.70
CA LEU A 64 -0.01 9.44 4.08
C LEU A 64 1.04 8.34 4.33
N ILE A 65 0.89 7.18 3.68
CA ILE A 65 1.84 6.06 3.77
C ILE A 65 3.16 6.44 3.10
N VAL A 66 3.12 6.96 1.88
CA VAL A 66 4.29 7.40 1.11
C VAL A 66 5.05 8.48 1.84
N ASN A 67 4.36 9.53 2.32
CA ASN A 67 4.99 10.61 3.07
C ASN A 67 5.59 10.13 4.39
N SER A 68 4.97 9.15 5.04
CA SER A 68 5.53 8.54 6.25
C SER A 68 6.79 7.73 5.94
N ALA A 69 6.81 6.96 4.86
CA ALA A 69 8.00 6.25 4.42
C ALA A 69 9.13 7.21 4.03
N LEU A 70 8.81 8.32 3.36
CA LEU A 70 9.76 9.34 2.95
C LEU A 70 10.39 10.06 4.15
N ALA A 71 9.60 10.33 5.19
CA ALA A 71 10.11 10.92 6.44
C ALA A 71 11.01 9.96 7.23
N LEU A 72 10.77 8.64 7.14
CA LEU A 72 11.55 7.63 7.85
C LEU A 72 12.83 7.22 7.12
N ALA A 73 12.84 7.23 5.78
CA ALA A 73 13.96 6.74 4.97
C ALA A 73 15.32 7.37 5.35
N PRO A 74 15.44 8.70 5.57
CA PRO A 74 16.73 9.31 5.92
C PRO A 74 17.28 8.90 7.29
N THR A 75 16.42 8.42 8.19
CA THR A 75 16.77 8.15 9.60
C THR A 75 16.81 6.67 9.94
N HIS A 76 16.43 5.79 9.00
CA HIS A 76 16.35 4.35 9.22
C HIS A 76 17.19 3.60 8.18
N PRO A 77 17.88 2.52 8.58
CA PRO A 77 18.70 1.73 7.66
C PRO A 77 17.85 1.03 6.58
N SER A 78 16.57 0.79 6.87
CA SER A 78 15.60 0.26 5.92
C SER A 78 14.18 0.67 6.34
N VAL A 79 13.33 0.93 5.33
CA VAL A 79 11.89 1.14 5.50
C VAL A 79 11.14 0.12 4.66
N VAL A 80 10.17 -0.56 5.26
CA VAL A 80 9.31 -1.54 4.56
C VAL A 80 7.87 -1.06 4.59
N VAL A 81 7.30 -0.83 3.42
CA VAL A 81 5.88 -0.54 3.21
C VAL A 81 5.16 -1.86 2.97
N ILE A 82 4.19 -2.19 3.84
CA ILE A 82 3.43 -3.43 3.74
C ILE A 82 2.04 -3.10 3.18
N SER A 83 1.71 -3.61 2.00
CA SER A 83 0.38 -3.43 1.40
C SER A 83 0.07 -4.49 0.35
N GLU A 84 -1.21 -4.75 0.12
CA GLU A 84 -1.67 -5.57 -1.02
C GLU A 84 -1.91 -4.74 -2.28
N ASP A 85 -2.04 -3.42 -2.09
CA ASP A 85 -2.36 -2.42 -3.10
C ASP A 85 -1.17 -2.19 -4.04
N ILE A 86 -1.40 -2.42 -5.33
CA ILE A 86 -0.38 -2.24 -6.35
C ILE A 86 -0.26 -0.78 -6.76
N ASP A 87 -1.32 0.02 -6.66
CA ASP A 87 -1.27 1.44 -7.00
C ASP A 87 -0.33 2.16 -6.02
N LEU A 88 -0.36 1.79 -4.74
CA LEU A 88 0.64 2.24 -3.76
C LEU A 88 2.08 1.84 -4.18
N PHE A 89 2.30 0.61 -4.66
CA PHE A 89 3.63 0.20 -5.13
C PHE A 89 4.11 1.02 -6.33
N ILE A 90 3.22 1.32 -7.27
CA ILE A 90 3.49 2.19 -8.41
C ILE A 90 3.89 3.60 -7.95
N ILE A 91 3.16 4.16 -6.98
CA ILE A 91 3.50 5.46 -6.39
C ILE A 91 4.89 5.43 -5.74
N LEU A 92 5.24 4.33 -5.06
CA LEU A 92 6.59 4.18 -4.48
C LEU A 92 7.69 4.16 -5.55
N ILE A 93 7.49 3.49 -6.69
CA ILE A 93 8.47 3.47 -7.79
C ILE A 93 8.71 4.89 -8.32
N GLY A 94 7.64 5.67 -8.49
CA GLY A 94 7.74 7.02 -9.04
C GLY A 94 8.34 8.05 -8.08
N ILE A 95 8.27 7.82 -6.77
CA ILE A 95 8.71 8.80 -5.75
C ILE A 95 10.08 8.46 -5.17
N PHE A 96 10.38 7.18 -4.93
CA PHE A 96 11.60 6.80 -4.23
C PHE A 96 12.76 6.58 -5.19
N THR A 97 13.79 7.41 -5.03
CA THR A 97 15.07 7.30 -5.76
C THR A 97 16.16 6.60 -4.96
N PHE A 98 15.87 6.17 -3.71
CA PHE A 98 16.84 5.56 -2.80
C PHE A 98 16.59 4.05 -2.62
N GLY A 99 17.68 3.27 -2.56
CA GLY A 99 17.62 1.80 -2.57
C GLY A 99 17.26 1.08 -1.26
N HIS A 100 16.94 1.81 -0.17
CA HIS A 100 16.67 1.23 1.16
C HIS A 100 15.19 1.27 1.59
N VAL A 101 14.28 1.53 0.63
CA VAL A 101 12.83 1.41 0.82
C VAL A 101 12.33 0.19 0.06
N TYR A 102 11.50 -0.64 0.71
CA TYR A 102 10.99 -1.88 0.16
C TYR A 102 9.47 -1.93 0.25
N PHE A 103 8.85 -2.63 -0.70
CA PHE A 103 7.43 -2.95 -0.69
C PHE A 103 7.23 -4.44 -0.40
N LEU A 104 6.56 -4.77 0.68
CA LEU A 104 6.17 -6.12 1.05
C LEU A 104 4.70 -6.35 0.71
N LYS A 105 4.45 -7.23 -0.26
CA LYS A 105 3.12 -7.76 -0.51
C LYS A 105 2.89 -8.97 0.38
N PRO A 106 1.99 -8.89 1.39
CA PRO A 106 1.75 -10.01 2.28
C PRO A 106 1.16 -11.20 1.50
N GLY A 107 1.53 -12.41 1.91
CA GLY A 107 1.01 -13.64 1.30
C GLY A 107 -0.49 -13.81 1.54
N LYS A 108 -1.18 -14.39 0.57
CA LYS A 108 -2.60 -14.78 0.68
C LYS A 108 -2.75 -16.27 0.44
N LEU A 109 -3.35 -16.97 1.40
CA LEU A 109 -3.68 -18.39 1.29
C LEU A 109 -2.41 -19.24 1.04
N LYS A 110 -2.27 -19.83 -0.16
CA LYS A 110 -1.11 -20.64 -0.59
C LYS A 110 -0.02 -19.81 -1.29
N ILE A 111 -0.23 -18.50 -1.46
CA ILE A 111 0.72 -17.59 -2.10
C ILE A 111 1.65 -17.03 -1.03
N ALA A 112 2.96 -17.26 -1.20
CA ALA A 112 3.99 -16.71 -0.32
C ALA A 112 4.04 -15.18 -0.41
N GLU A 113 4.51 -14.55 0.67
CA GLU A 113 4.81 -13.12 0.66
C GLU A 113 5.94 -12.79 -0.33
N LYS A 114 5.93 -11.57 -0.86
CA LYS A 114 6.94 -11.10 -1.82
C LYS A 114 7.42 -9.72 -1.43
N ILE A 115 8.74 -9.53 -1.46
CA ILE A 115 9.38 -8.23 -1.23
C ILE A 115 9.91 -7.71 -2.56
N PHE A 116 9.65 -6.43 -2.82
CA PHE A 116 10.09 -5.72 -4.00
C PHE A 116 10.88 -4.47 -3.59
N SER A 117 11.97 -4.19 -4.30
CA SER A 117 12.63 -2.89 -4.24
C SER A 117 12.01 -2.01 -5.33
N PRO A 118 11.31 -0.91 -5.00
CA PRO A 118 10.75 0.00 -6.00
C PRO A 118 11.81 0.50 -6.98
N HIS A 119 13.04 0.76 -6.49
CA HIS A 119 14.16 1.26 -7.28
C HIS A 119 14.64 0.31 -8.39
N THR A 120 14.42 -1.00 -8.24
CA THR A 120 14.86 -2.01 -9.21
C THR A 120 13.70 -2.80 -9.82
N ALA A 121 12.47 -2.35 -9.60
CA ALA A 121 11.27 -3.09 -10.01
C ALA A 121 10.98 -2.99 -11.51
N LEU A 122 11.43 -1.91 -12.15
CA LEU A 122 11.19 -1.61 -13.55
C LEU A 122 12.47 -1.08 -14.21
N GLU A 123 12.50 -1.15 -15.54
CA GLU A 123 13.51 -0.47 -16.33
C GLU A 123 13.47 1.05 -16.05
N LYS A 124 14.64 1.68 -16.00
CA LYS A 124 14.80 3.08 -15.63
C LYS A 124 13.83 4.01 -16.38
N THR A 125 13.72 3.87 -17.69
CA THR A 125 12.86 4.75 -18.51
C THR A 125 11.38 4.62 -18.15
N ILE A 126 10.92 3.40 -17.83
CA ILE A 126 9.55 3.17 -17.39
C ILE A 126 9.36 3.68 -15.96
N ALA A 127 10.32 3.44 -15.08
CA ALA A 127 10.30 3.89 -13.69
C ALA A 127 10.22 5.43 -13.59
N ASP A 128 11.05 6.15 -14.37
CA ASP A 128 11.09 7.61 -14.41
C ASP A 128 9.77 8.21 -14.92
N ASN A 129 9.02 7.47 -15.74
CA ASN A 129 7.74 7.89 -16.31
C ASN A 129 6.52 7.21 -15.66
N ILE A 130 6.69 6.42 -14.59
CA ILE A 130 5.65 5.50 -14.15
C ILE A 130 4.38 6.19 -13.68
N LEU A 131 4.50 7.35 -13.02
CA LEU A 131 3.34 8.12 -12.56
C LEU A 131 2.53 8.69 -13.73
N PHE A 132 3.22 9.11 -14.79
CA PHE A 132 2.57 9.56 -16.02
C PHE A 132 1.87 8.38 -16.72
N ILE A 133 2.57 7.25 -16.86
CA ILE A 133 2.00 6.02 -17.43
C ILE A 133 0.76 5.59 -16.64
N HIS A 134 0.83 5.61 -15.31
CA HIS A 134 -0.27 5.27 -14.42
C HIS A 134 -1.47 6.21 -14.59
N ALA A 135 -1.24 7.52 -14.62
CA ALA A 135 -2.30 8.50 -14.85
C ALA A 135 -2.98 8.35 -16.22
N MET A 136 -2.21 8.02 -17.27
CA MET A 136 -2.75 7.85 -18.63
C MET A 136 -3.51 6.54 -18.81
N SER A 137 -3.03 5.47 -18.18
CA SER A 137 -3.59 4.12 -18.28
C SER A 137 -4.72 3.83 -17.28
N GLY A 138 -4.98 4.76 -16.36
CA GLY A 138 -6.00 4.64 -15.33
C GLY A 138 -5.61 3.77 -14.13
N CYS A 139 -6.28 4.03 -13.01
CA CYS A 139 -6.22 3.29 -11.75
C CYS A 139 -7.65 2.93 -11.26
N ASP A 140 -7.77 2.30 -10.09
CA ASP A 140 -9.07 1.87 -9.56
C ASP A 140 -10.11 3.01 -9.47
N THR A 141 -9.67 4.26 -9.29
CA THR A 141 -10.54 5.46 -9.23
C THR A 141 -10.46 6.37 -10.45
N THR A 142 -9.59 6.09 -11.43
CA THR A 142 -9.39 6.94 -12.60
C THR A 142 -9.50 6.15 -13.90
N SER A 143 -10.35 6.61 -14.82
CA SER A 143 -10.48 5.99 -16.13
C SER A 143 -9.22 6.16 -16.97
N ALA A 144 -8.90 5.13 -17.75
CA ALA A 144 -7.87 5.21 -18.78
C ALA A 144 -8.30 6.15 -19.93
N LEU A 145 -7.33 6.71 -20.65
CA LEU A 145 -7.60 7.30 -21.96
C LEU A 145 -8.17 6.24 -22.91
N PHE A 146 -9.12 6.67 -23.75
CA PHE A 146 -9.76 5.79 -24.73
C PHE A 146 -8.69 5.14 -25.63
N ASN A 147 -8.68 3.80 -25.68
CA ASN A 147 -7.69 2.94 -26.33
C ASN A 147 -6.26 2.88 -25.73
N TYR A 148 -6.03 3.43 -24.54
CA TYR A 148 -4.72 3.40 -23.87
C TYR A 148 -4.76 2.58 -22.58
N GLY A 149 -4.62 1.26 -22.69
CA GLY A 149 -4.40 0.40 -21.53
C GLY A 149 -2.96 0.45 -21.02
N LYS A 150 -2.70 -0.18 -19.87
CA LYS A 150 -1.36 -0.23 -19.24
C LYS A 150 -0.27 -0.74 -20.20
N LYS A 151 -0.58 -1.75 -21.01
CA LYS A 151 0.38 -2.33 -21.97
C LYS A 151 0.66 -1.39 -23.15
N GLU A 152 -0.37 -0.75 -23.66
CA GLU A 152 -0.32 0.15 -24.81
C GLU A 152 0.48 1.40 -24.48
N VAL A 153 0.29 1.97 -23.28
CA VAL A 153 1.06 3.11 -22.82
C VAL A 153 2.53 2.73 -22.61
N CYS A 154 2.83 1.63 -21.89
CA CYS A 154 4.22 1.19 -21.71
C CYS A 154 4.94 0.94 -23.06
N ALA A 155 4.31 0.22 -23.98
CA ALA A 155 4.88 -0.06 -25.30
C ALA A 155 5.10 1.21 -26.15
N HIS A 156 4.33 2.27 -25.91
CA HIS A 156 4.54 3.55 -26.57
C HIS A 156 5.79 4.28 -26.05
N PHE A 157 6.00 4.26 -24.73
CA PHE A 157 7.19 4.85 -24.10
C PHE A 157 8.48 4.10 -24.48
N GLU A 158 8.43 2.78 -24.52
CA GLU A 158 9.57 1.95 -24.97
C GLU A 158 9.99 2.24 -26.41
N LYS A 159 9.06 2.62 -27.30
CA LYS A 159 9.37 2.94 -28.72
C LYS A 159 9.94 4.34 -28.95
N GLN A 160 9.79 5.25 -27.99
CA GLN A 160 10.26 6.63 -28.09
C GLN A 160 11.58 6.89 -27.34
N SER A 161 12.11 5.87 -26.68
CA SER A 161 13.36 5.89 -25.91
C SER A 161 14.51 5.30 -26.73
#